data_AF-A0A5K3FZV8-F1
#
_entry.id   AF-A0A5K3FZV8-F1
#
_cell.length_a   1.000
_cell.length_b   1.000
_cell.length_c   1.000
_cell.angle_alpha   90.00
_cell.angle_beta   90.00
_cell.angle_gamma   90.00
#
_symmetry.space_group_name_H-M   'P 1'
#
loop_
_entity.id
_entity.type
_entity.pdbx_description
1 polymer ?
#
loop_
_entity_poly.entity_id
_entity_poly.type
_entity_poly.pdbx_seq_one_letter_code
_entity_poly.pdbx_strand_id
1 'polypeptide(L)'
;MACSCSETANKIIVSIFSLIVLFFGSACLFYGVILVVMASRAVSGIPIGYFVFIIVIGIVVVVIALLGFIGAWKRNRCMLLTFATLAGILFVIELAAASLIFVAQTQFVRLLGFALQQQISAIEDSSPD
;
A
#
# COMPACT_ATOMS: atom_id res chain seq x y z
N MET A 1 -32.59 21.63 -9.24
CA MET A 1 -32.31 20.52 -10.17
C MET A 1 -31.67 21.11 -11.42
N ALA A 2 -30.41 20.74 -11.67
CA ALA A 2 -29.66 20.81 -12.93
C ALA A 2 -28.19 20.58 -12.56
N CYS A 3 -27.81 19.33 -12.30
CA CYS A 3 -26.38 19.01 -12.21
C CYS A 3 -25.94 18.67 -13.64
N SER A 4 -25.06 19.48 -14.22
CA SER A 4 -24.37 19.14 -15.47
C SER A 4 -23.83 17.71 -15.40
N CYS A 5 -23.99 16.94 -16.48
CA CYS A 5 -23.45 15.57 -16.61
C CYS A 5 -21.99 15.45 -16.11
N SER A 6 -21.19 16.52 -16.29
CA SER A 6 -19.79 16.60 -15.87
C SER A 6 -19.57 16.41 -14.36
N GLU A 7 -20.41 16.99 -13.48
CA GLU A 7 -20.22 16.83 -12.02
C GLU A 7 -20.63 15.45 -11.51
N THR A 8 -21.62 14.84 -12.15
CA THR A 8 -22.11 13.51 -11.77
C THR A 8 -21.15 12.43 -12.27
N ALA A 9 -20.58 12.60 -13.46
CA ALA A 9 -19.56 11.70 -14.02
C ALA A 9 -18.31 11.62 -13.14
N ASN A 10 -17.77 12.75 -12.69
CA ASN A 10 -16.58 12.76 -11.84
C ASN A 10 -16.80 12.01 -10.51
N LYS A 11 -17.97 12.16 -9.90
CA LYS A 11 -18.32 11.44 -8.66
C LYS A 11 -18.38 9.93 -8.86
N ILE A 12 -18.97 9.49 -9.97
CA ILE A 12 -19.10 8.06 -10.29
C ILE A 12 -17.70 7.45 -10.53
N ILE A 13 -16.84 8.13 -11.27
CA ILE A 13 -15.47 7.67 -11.56
C ILE A 13 -14.66 7.54 -10.28
N VAL A 14 -14.64 8.57 -9.43
CA VAL A 14 -13.88 8.55 -8.16
C VAL A 14 -14.43 7.47 -7.22
N SER A 15 -15.75 7.28 -7.17
CA SER A 15 -16.38 6.25 -6.33
C SER A 15 -15.99 4.83 -6.76
N ILE A 16 -16.09 4.52 -8.06
CA ILE A 16 -15.75 3.19 -8.59
C ILE A 16 -14.26 2.91 -8.42
N PHE A 17 -13.40 3.87 -8.77
CA PHE A 17 -11.96 3.71 -8.61
C PHE A 17 -11.56 3.48 -7.15
N SER A 18 -12.12 4.28 -6.22
CA SER A 18 -11.84 4.14 -4.79
C SER A 18 -12.33 2.79 -4.25
N LEU A 19 -13.46 2.25 -4.73
CA LEU A 19 -13.94 0.92 -4.35
C LEU A 19 -13.02 -0.20 -4.82
N ILE A 20 -12.51 -0.13 -6.05
CA ILE A 20 -11.57 -1.13 -6.58
C ILE A 20 -10.28 -1.11 -5.77
N VAL A 21 -9.73 0.08 -5.52
CA VAL A 21 -8.52 0.25 -4.70
C VAL A 21 -8.74 -0.22 -3.26
N LEU A 22 -9.93 0.02 -2.69
CA LEU A 22 -10.28 -0.47 -1.36
C LEU A 22 -10.30 -2.01 -1.32
N PHE A 23 -10.92 -2.64 -2.32
CA PHE A 23 -11.02 -4.10 -2.40
C PHE A 23 -9.63 -4.75 -2.50
N PHE A 24 -8.83 -4.32 -3.47
CA PHE A 24 -7.45 -4.80 -3.64
C PHE A 24 -6.56 -4.46 -2.45
N GLY A 25 -6.65 -3.24 -1.91
CA GLY A 25 -5.87 -2.80 -0.76
C GLY A 25 -6.19 -3.60 0.50
N SER A 26 -7.48 -3.88 0.75
CA SER A 26 -7.89 -4.71 1.89
C SER A 26 -7.41 -6.16 1.76
N ALA A 27 -7.47 -6.74 0.56
CA ALA A 27 -6.95 -8.08 0.31
C ALA A 27 -5.43 -8.14 0.53
N CYS A 28 -4.66 -7.21 -0.05
CA CYS A 28 -3.22 -7.13 0.13
C CYS A 28 -2.82 -6.92 1.60
N LEU A 29 -3.54 -6.07 2.34
CA LEU A 29 -3.30 -5.90 3.78
C LEU A 29 -3.57 -7.18 4.57
N PHE A 30 -4.67 -7.88 4.26
CA PHE A 30 -5.02 -9.13 4.92
C PHE A 30 -3.94 -10.20 4.69
N TYR A 31 -3.53 -10.40 3.43
CA TYR A 31 -2.43 -11.31 3.10
C TYR A 31 -1.10 -10.88 3.73
N GLY A 32 -0.79 -9.58 3.72
CA GLY A 32 0.43 -9.04 4.32
C GLY A 32 0.51 -9.29 5.82
N VAL A 33 -0.58 -9.05 6.56
CA VAL A 33 -0.64 -9.32 8.01
C VAL A 33 -0.49 -10.82 8.28
N ILE A 34 -1.16 -11.69 7.52
CA ILE A 34 -1.01 -13.15 7.67
C ILE A 34 0.46 -13.57 7.48
N LEU A 35 1.11 -13.07 6.43
CA LEU A 35 2.51 -13.39 6.13
C LEU A 35 3.44 -12.93 7.25
N VAL A 36 3.24 -11.72 7.78
CA VAL A 36 4.04 -11.19 8.90
C VAL A 36 3.82 -11.99 10.17
N VAL A 37 2.59 -12.40 10.47
CA VAL A 37 2.30 -13.22 11.66
C VAL A 37 2.96 -14.59 11.54
N MET A 38 2.95 -15.21 10.35
CA MET A 38 3.66 -16.49 10.13
C MET A 38 5.18 -16.31 10.22
N ALA A 39 5.72 -15.25 9.62
CA ALA A 39 7.16 -14.97 9.64
C ALA A 39 7.69 -14.66 11.05
N SER A 40 6.91 -13.91 11.85
CA SER A 40 7.23 -13.58 13.24
C SER A 40 7.30 -14.81 14.16
N ARG A 41 6.62 -15.90 13.79
CA ARG A 41 6.69 -17.18 14.51
C ARG A 41 7.83 -18.08 14.04
N ALA A 42 8.32 -17.88 12.81
CA ALA A 42 9.32 -18.74 12.19
C ALA A 42 10.77 -18.27 12.41
N VAL A 43 11.05 -16.96 12.53
CA VAL A 43 12.44 -16.47 12.61
C VAL A 43 12.58 -15.24 13.52
N SER A 44 13.39 -15.39 14.58
CA SER A 44 13.82 -14.37 15.55
C SER A 44 14.88 -13.38 15.01
N GLY A 45 14.96 -13.20 13.69
CA GLY A 45 16.09 -12.51 13.03
C GLY A 45 15.73 -11.70 11.78
N ILE A 46 14.45 -11.59 11.43
CA ILE A 46 14.02 -10.75 10.31
C ILE A 46 13.90 -9.30 10.80
N PRO A 47 14.41 -8.29 10.07
CA PRO A 47 14.13 -6.90 10.38
C PRO A 47 12.63 -6.61 10.15
N ILE A 48 11.83 -6.89 11.20
CA ILE A 48 10.39 -6.61 11.31
C ILE A 48 10.02 -5.18 10.92
N GLY A 49 10.97 -4.23 11.00
CA GLY A 49 10.77 -2.85 10.59
C GLY A 49 10.31 -2.69 9.13
N TYR A 50 10.84 -3.49 8.19
CA TYR A 50 10.45 -3.38 6.78
C TYR A 50 9.00 -3.84 6.54
N PHE A 51 8.61 -4.94 7.17
CA PHE A 51 7.25 -5.48 7.08
C PHE A 51 6.22 -4.56 7.72
N VAL A 52 6.56 -3.99 8.88
CA VAL A 52 5.71 -2.99 9.55
C VAL A 52 5.54 -1.76 8.67
N PHE A 53 6.59 -1.29 8.00
CA PHE A 53 6.51 -0.16 7.09
C PHE A 53 5.55 -0.41 5.91
N ILE A 54 5.61 -1.60 5.29
CA ILE A 54 4.67 -2.00 4.24
C ILE A 54 3.23 -2.02 4.75
N ILE A 55 2.98 -2.56 5.95
CA ILE A 55 1.64 -2.58 6.55
C ILE A 55 1.14 -1.16 6.79
N VAL A 56 1.97 -0.27 7.34
CA VAL A 56 1.60 1.13 7.60
C VAL A 56 1.21 1.85 6.30
N ILE A 57 2.02 1.70 5.23
CA ILE A 57 1.69 2.27 3.92
C ILE A 57 0.35 1.72 3.40
N GLY A 58 0.14 0.40 3.49
CA GLY A 58 -1.10 -0.23 3.05
C GLY A 58 -2.33 0.31 3.80
N ILE A 59 -2.22 0.53 5.11
CA ILE A 59 -3.30 1.13 5.92
C ILE A 59 -3.59 2.56 5.44
N VAL A 60 -2.57 3.36 5.17
CA VAL A 60 -2.74 4.72 4.64
C VAL A 60 -3.50 4.71 3.32
N VAL A 61 -3.16 3.79 2.41
CA VAL A 61 -3.87 3.64 1.11
C VAL A 61 -5.34 3.26 1.33
N VAL A 62 -5.64 2.34 2.24
CA VAL A 62 -7.02 1.96 2.56
C VAL A 62 -7.80 3.13 3.17
N VAL A 63 -7.19 3.90 4.07
CA VAL A 63 -7.82 5.10 4.66
C VAL A 63 -8.13 6.13 3.58
N ILE A 64 -7.21 6.39 2.65
CA ILE A 64 -7.42 7.30 1.53
C ILE A 64 -8.57 6.78 0.64
N ALA A 65 -8.62 5.49 0.34
CA ALA A 65 -9.71 4.88 -0.44
C ALA A 65 -11.08 5.01 0.24
N LEU A 66 -11.13 4.84 1.57
CA LEU A 66 -12.35 5.08 2.36
C LEU A 66 -12.79 6.56 2.31
N LEU A 67 -11.84 7.50 2.38
CA LEU A 67 -12.12 8.93 2.21
C LEU A 67 -12.65 9.25 0.80
N GLY A 68 -12.16 8.56 -0.23
CA GLY A 68 -12.66 8.68 -1.60
C GLY A 68 -14.12 8.20 -1.73
N PHE A 69 -14.44 7.06 -1.12
CA PHE A 69 -15.80 6.52 -1.09
C PHE A 69 -16.78 7.40 -0.30
N ILE A 70 -16.41 7.80 0.93
CA ILE A 70 -17.22 8.69 1.77
C ILE A 70 -17.34 10.08 1.14
N GLY A 71 -16.27 10.58 0.50
CA GLY A 71 -16.23 11.87 -0.19
C GLY A 71 -17.09 11.91 -1.45
N ALA A 72 -17.32 10.77 -2.12
CA ALA A 72 -18.28 10.66 -3.20
C ALA A 72 -19.74 10.70 -2.68
N TRP A 73 -19.99 10.11 -1.51
CA TRP A 73 -21.33 10.02 -0.91
C TRP A 73 -21.75 11.31 -0.21
N LYS A 74 -20.81 11.96 0.49
CA LYS A 74 -21.02 13.25 1.14
C LYS A 74 -20.86 14.32 0.05
N ARG A 75 -21.95 15.03 -0.31
CA ARG A 75 -21.98 16.10 -1.34
C ARG A 75 -21.17 17.35 -0.95
N ASN A 76 -19.98 17.17 -0.36
CA ASN A 76 -19.10 18.23 0.07
C ASN A 76 -17.87 18.27 -0.87
N ARG A 77 -17.84 19.29 -1.73
CA ARG A 77 -16.73 19.58 -2.65
C ARG A 77 -15.38 19.64 -1.92
N CYS A 78 -15.37 20.17 -0.69
CA CYS A 78 -14.16 20.31 0.10
C CYS A 78 -13.54 18.95 0.45
N MET A 79 -14.35 17.94 0.79
CA MET A 79 -13.88 16.61 1.19
C MET A 79 -13.33 15.81 0.00
N LEU A 80 -13.87 16.02 -1.20
CA LEU A 80 -13.35 15.42 -2.43
C LEU A 80 -12.01 16.06 -2.84
N LEU A 81 -11.85 17.36 -2.60
CA LEU A 81 -10.63 18.11 -2.88
C LEU A 81 -9.49 17.70 -1.93
N THR A 82 -9.79 17.48 -0.65
CA THR A 82 -8.83 16.92 0.31
C THR A 82 -8.40 15.51 -0.06
N PHE A 83 -9.32 14.67 -0.55
CA PHE A 83 -8.97 13.34 -1.04
C PHE A 83 -8.02 13.43 -2.25
N ALA A 84 -8.35 14.25 -3.24
CA ALA A 84 -7.55 14.38 -4.46
C ALA A 84 -6.13 14.94 -4.17
N THR A 85 -6.02 15.89 -3.25
CA THR A 85 -4.73 16.46 -2.83
C THR A 85 -3.87 15.43 -2.09
N LEU A 86 -4.44 14.69 -1.13
CA LEU A 86 -3.71 13.64 -0.41
C LEU A 86 -3.27 12.51 -1.35
N ALA A 87 -4.16 12.04 -2.23
CA ALA A 87 -3.83 11.01 -3.23
C ALA A 87 -2.76 11.49 -4.23
N GLY A 88 -2.82 12.77 -4.64
CA GLY A 88 -1.81 13.37 -5.50
C GLY A 88 -0.43 13.41 -4.84
N ILE A 89 -0.36 13.81 -3.57
CA ILE A 89 0.89 13.81 -2.80
C ILE A 89 1.45 12.39 -2.68
N LEU A 90 0.60 11.40 -2.38
CA LEU A 90 1.02 10.00 -2.31
C LEU A 90 1.60 9.51 -3.65
N PHE A 91 0.94 9.85 -4.77
CA PHE A 91 1.42 9.47 -6.11
C PHE A 91 2.78 10.08 -6.44
N VAL A 92 3.03 11.33 -6.03
CA VAL A 92 4.34 11.98 -6.24
C VAL A 92 5.43 11.28 -5.42
N ILE A 93 5.14 10.92 -4.17
CA ILE A 93 6.08 10.17 -3.31
C ILE A 93 6.38 8.79 -3.90
N GLU A 94 5.34 8.07 -4.34
CA GLU A 94 5.47 6.74 -4.94
C GLU A 94 6.30 6.79 -6.23
N LEU A 95 6.06 7.78 -7.08
CA LEU A 95 6.81 7.98 -8.31
C LEU A 95 8.29 8.31 -8.04
N ALA A 96 8.56 9.14 -7.02
CA ALA A 96 9.92 9.45 -6.59
C ALA A 96 10.64 8.19 -6.06
N ALA A 97 9.97 7.41 -5.20
CA ALA A 97 10.50 6.16 -4.67
C ALA A 97 10.77 5.14 -5.80
N ALA A 98 9.83 4.95 -6.72
CA ALA A 98 9.96 4.08 -7.88
C ALA A 98 11.15 4.48 -8.76
N SER A 99 11.31 5.80 -9.00
CA SER A 99 12.44 6.32 -9.78
C SER A 99 13.79 6.07 -9.11
N LEU A 100 13.86 6.25 -7.78
CA LEU A 100 15.07 5.96 -7.00
C LEU A 100 15.42 4.47 -7.03
N ILE A 101 14.43 3.59 -6.87
CA ILE A 101 14.62 2.13 -6.94
C ILE A 101 15.06 1.71 -8.35
N PHE A 102 14.48 2.30 -9.39
CA PHE A 102 14.82 1.99 -10.78
C PHE A 102 16.29 2.35 -11.10
N VAL A 103 16.76 3.51 -10.66
CA VAL A 103 18.16 3.92 -10.83
C VAL A 103 19.09 3.06 -9.97
N ALA A 104 18.70 2.75 -8.73
CA ALA A 104 19.48 1.94 -7.80
C ALA A 104 19.24 0.42 -7.92
N GLN A 105 18.62 -0.05 -9.01
CA GLN A 105 18.18 -1.44 -9.18
C GLN A 105 19.28 -2.47 -8.87
N THR A 106 20.52 -2.20 -9.29
CA THR A 106 21.65 -3.10 -9.06
C THR A 106 22.02 -3.21 -7.58
N GLN A 107 21.92 -2.11 -6.83
CA GLN A 107 22.18 -2.10 -5.40
C GLN A 107 21.02 -2.74 -4.64
N PHE A 108 19.78 -2.43 -5.03
CA PHE A 108 18.58 -2.98 -4.43
C PHE A 108 18.53 -4.52 -4.52
N VAL A 109 18.81 -5.09 -5.70
CA VAL A 109 18.84 -6.55 -5.90
C VAL A 109 19.93 -7.21 -5.05
N ARG A 110 21.10 -6.57 -4.88
CA ARG A 110 22.16 -7.09 -4.01
C ARG A 110 21.74 -7.07 -2.54
N LEU A 111 21.23 -5.94 -2.03
CA LEU A 111 20.76 -5.85 -0.63
C LEU A 111 19.64 -6.85 -0.35
N LEU A 112 18.67 -6.97 -1.25
CA LEU A 112 17.55 -7.90 -1.11
C LEU A 112 18.03 -9.36 -1.15
N GLY A 113 18.99 -9.68 -2.02
CA GLY A 113 19.62 -10.99 -2.08
C GLY A 113 20.33 -11.37 -0.78
N PHE A 114 21.13 -10.47 -0.19
CA PHE A 114 21.78 -10.72 1.10
C PHE A 114 20.76 -10.91 2.23
N ALA A 115 19.70 -10.10 2.28
CA ALA A 115 18.64 -10.26 3.27
C ALA A 115 17.94 -11.62 3.14
N LEU A 116 17.60 -12.04 1.92
CA LEU A 116 16.96 -13.34 1.68
C LEU A 116 17.89 -14.52 1.99
N GLN A 117 19.17 -14.46 1.58
CA GLN A 117 20.12 -15.53 1.90
C GLN A 117 20.27 -15.73 3.41
N GLN A 118 20.31 -14.64 4.17
CA GLN A 118 20.44 -14.70 5.62
C GLN A 118 19.19 -15.31 6.30
N GLN A 119 18.01 -15.09 5.73
CA GLN A 119 16.77 -15.74 6.19
C GLN A 119 16.78 -17.24 5.88
N ILE A 120 17.26 -17.63 4.69
CA ILE A 120 17.30 -19.04 4.27
C ILE A 120 18.28 -19.84 5.13
N SER A 121 19.48 -19.31 5.40
CA SER A 121 20.48 -19.99 6.25
C SER A 121 20.02 -20.15 7.69
N ALA A 122 19.25 -19.21 8.23
CA ALA A 122 18.70 -19.30 9.59
C ALA A 122 17.60 -20.36 9.71
N ILE A 123 16.88 -20.65 8.63
CA ILE A 123 15.86 -21.70 8.60
C ILE A 123 16.53 -23.08 8.50
N GLU A 124 17.60 -23.23 7.71
CA GLU A 124 18.33 -24.50 7.56
C GLU A 124 18.97 -24.98 8.87
N ASP A 125 19.52 -24.08 9.69
CA ASP A 125 20.10 -24.44 11.00
C ASP A 125 19.04 -24.81 12.07
N SER A 126 17.78 -24.43 11.85
CA SER A 126 16.67 -24.61 12.81
C SER A 126 15.82 -25.87 12.59
N SER A 127 16.15 -26.70 11.59
CA SER A 127 15.52 -28.01 11.37
C SER A 127 16.40 -29.11 11.95
N PRO A 128 16.13 -29.64 13.17
CA PRO A 128 16.66 -30.94 13.55
C PRO A 128 15.90 -32.02 12.77
N ASP A 129 16.64 -32.98 12.24
CA ASP A 129 16.12 -34.16 11.51
C ASP A 129 15.02 -34.92 12.28
#